data_AF-A0A7J5DZX6-F1
#
_entry.id   AF-A0A7J5DZX6-F1
#
_cell.length_a   1.000
_cell.length_b   1.000
_cell.length_c   1.000
_cell.angle_alpha   90.00
_cell.angle_beta   90.00
_cell.angle_gamma   90.00
#
_symmetry.space_group_name_H-M   'P 1'
#
loop_
_entity.id
_entity.type
_entity.pdbx_description
1 polymer ?
#
loop_
_entity_poly.entity_id
_entity_poly.type
_entity_poly.pdbx_seq_one_letter_code
_entity_poly.pdbx_strand_id
1 'polypeptide(L)'
;MLTLRSAVAPVAALVVAAGLAACGSDDGEPAGRPRASEPTSSAAPASYLAVPDGVTLTEPGTQLGLGEQGVIAFERRQDEIAVLEVAVQKIERTSFAASFPGWNLDDATAARTPYFVRVAVTNEGETDLGGLRLTNVLWASDGATLEAPNYYTAEQLPACVGDALPTPFAAGATAELCQVYFIAPGKAFENVTFSPFGGQDAVTWSGEITKVTKPAKPGKSGKPGKSGKSGKKKDDKQ
;
A
#
# COMPACT_ATOMS: atom_id res chain seq x y z
N MET A 1 25.39 26.21 27.04
CA MET A 1 26.63 26.94 26.65
C MET A 1 27.69 25.92 26.31
N LEU A 2 27.93 25.68 25.02
CA LEU A 2 29.20 25.20 24.48
C LEU A 2 29.19 25.55 23.00
N THR A 3 29.73 26.72 22.69
CA THR A 3 30.00 27.23 21.33
C THR A 3 31.44 26.89 20.98
N LEU A 4 31.71 26.61 19.70
CA LEU A 4 32.96 26.76 18.93
C LEU A 4 32.84 25.82 17.71
N ARG A 5 33.15 26.15 16.46
CA ARG A 5 33.61 27.36 15.77
C ARG A 5 33.41 27.09 14.27
N SER A 6 32.82 28.02 13.55
CA SER A 6 32.77 28.03 12.08
C SER A 6 34.17 28.26 11.50
N ALA A 7 34.48 27.59 10.38
CA ALA A 7 35.53 27.97 9.46
C ALA A 7 34.98 27.93 8.03
N VAL A 8 35.21 29.01 7.29
CA VAL A 8 34.72 29.31 5.94
C VAL A 8 35.92 29.41 5.00
N ALA A 9 35.66 29.14 3.70
CA ALA A 9 36.37 29.58 2.47
C ALA A 9 37.42 28.62 1.85
N PRO A 10 37.75 28.72 0.54
CA PRO A 10 36.95 29.14 -0.64
C PRO A 10 37.14 28.29 -1.93
N VAL A 11 36.23 28.51 -2.89
CA VAL A 11 36.30 28.52 -4.38
C VAL A 11 37.50 27.87 -5.12
N ALA A 12 37.19 27.00 -6.10
CA ALA A 12 37.92 26.91 -7.38
C ALA A 12 36.99 26.40 -8.51
N ALA A 13 36.71 27.26 -9.48
CA ALA A 13 36.11 26.92 -10.76
C ALA A 13 37.18 26.42 -11.75
N LEU A 14 36.87 25.40 -12.54
CA LEU A 14 37.65 25.02 -13.72
C LEU A 14 36.74 24.53 -14.83
N VAL A 15 37.01 25.06 -16.03
CA VAL A 15 36.26 25.01 -17.28
C VAL A 15 37.03 24.15 -18.29
N VAL A 16 36.36 23.70 -19.37
CA VAL A 16 36.90 23.21 -20.67
C VAL A 16 37.26 21.69 -20.65
N ALA A 17 36.96 20.82 -21.63
CA ALA A 17 36.67 20.95 -23.05
C ALA A 17 35.83 19.76 -23.59
N ALA A 18 35.09 20.01 -24.67
CA ALA A 18 34.54 19.00 -25.56
C ALA A 18 35.64 18.34 -26.41
N GLY A 19 35.58 17.02 -26.58
CA GLY A 19 36.38 16.25 -27.52
C GLY A 19 35.49 15.44 -28.46
N LEU A 20 35.29 15.95 -29.67
CA LEU A 20 34.75 15.23 -30.84
C LEU A 20 35.93 14.86 -31.76
N ALA A 21 36.23 13.57 -31.85
CA ALA A 21 37.13 12.91 -32.81
C ALA A 21 36.96 11.39 -32.57
N ALA A 22 36.97 10.47 -33.53
CA ALA A 22 37.25 10.50 -34.96
C ALA A 22 36.63 9.24 -35.61
N CYS A 23 36.57 9.30 -36.94
CA CYS A 23 36.05 8.35 -37.92
C CYS A 23 36.89 7.05 -38.04
N GLY A 24 36.27 5.97 -38.53
CA GLY A 24 36.95 4.73 -38.94
C GLY A 24 36.02 3.72 -39.63
N SER A 25 35.71 3.97 -40.91
CA SER A 25 35.26 3.04 -41.98
C SER A 25 36.20 1.83 -42.14
N ASP A 26 35.92 0.68 -42.76
CA ASP A 26 34.85 0.00 -43.52
C ASP A 26 35.32 -1.48 -43.61
N ASP A 27 34.43 -2.48 -43.78
CA ASP A 27 34.65 -3.64 -44.67
C ASP A 27 33.60 -4.76 -44.44
N GLY A 28 32.83 -5.04 -45.50
CA GLY A 28 32.52 -6.42 -45.93
C GLY A 28 31.30 -7.13 -45.33
N GLU A 29 30.15 -6.98 -45.98
CA GLU A 29 29.06 -7.98 -45.92
C GLU A 29 29.49 -9.27 -46.66
N PRO A 30 28.94 -10.45 -46.29
CA PRO A 30 27.78 -10.88 -47.09
C PRO A 30 26.64 -11.52 -46.28
N ALA A 31 25.43 -11.19 -46.73
CA ALA A 31 24.13 -11.79 -46.47
C ALA A 31 24.10 -13.23 -45.90
N GLY A 32 23.44 -13.35 -44.74
CA GLY A 32 23.02 -14.62 -44.14
C GLY A 32 21.78 -14.47 -43.26
N ARG A 33 20.59 -14.67 -43.87
CA ARG A 33 19.28 -15.09 -43.30
C ARG A 33 18.71 -14.32 -42.08
N PRO A 34 17.44 -13.85 -42.11
CA PRO A 34 16.82 -13.23 -40.94
C PRO A 34 16.62 -14.29 -39.85
N ARG A 35 17.45 -14.21 -38.80
CA ARG A 35 17.20 -14.90 -37.53
C ARG A 35 16.13 -14.09 -36.81
N ALA A 36 15.01 -14.73 -36.51
CA ALA A 36 13.96 -14.17 -35.69
C ALA A 36 14.58 -13.59 -34.41
N SER A 37 14.38 -12.30 -34.17
CA SER A 37 14.73 -11.66 -32.92
C SER A 37 13.91 -12.32 -31.82
N GLU A 38 14.57 -13.11 -30.98
CA GLU A 38 14.03 -13.46 -29.67
C GLU A 38 13.81 -12.16 -28.90
N PRO A 39 12.70 -12.00 -28.15
CA PRO A 39 12.49 -10.82 -27.34
C PRO A 39 13.63 -10.75 -26.33
N THR A 40 14.45 -9.70 -26.44
CA THR A 40 15.36 -9.30 -25.37
C THR A 40 14.48 -9.03 -24.15
N SER A 41 14.53 -9.94 -23.16
CA SER A 41 14.03 -9.67 -21.83
C SER A 41 14.74 -8.42 -21.34
N SER A 42 13.97 -7.37 -21.10
CA SER A 42 14.43 -6.15 -20.45
C SER A 42 14.95 -6.54 -19.08
N ALA A 43 16.27 -6.63 -18.93
CA ALA A 43 16.88 -6.91 -17.64
C ALA A 43 16.47 -5.80 -16.67
N ALA A 44 15.77 -6.18 -15.60
CA ALA A 44 15.49 -5.29 -14.49
C ALA A 44 16.82 -4.70 -13.96
N PRO A 45 16.84 -3.44 -13.48
CA PRO A 45 18.04 -2.86 -12.88
C PRO A 45 18.57 -3.79 -11.76
N ALA A 46 19.90 -3.94 -11.71
CA ALA A 46 20.63 -4.92 -10.91
C ALA A 46 20.52 -4.78 -9.38
N SER A 47 19.57 -3.99 -8.88
CA SER A 47 19.39 -3.66 -7.45
C SER A 47 18.11 -4.21 -6.83
N TYR A 48 17.30 -4.95 -7.60
CA TYR A 48 16.05 -5.51 -7.08
C TYR A 48 16.19 -7.00 -6.74
N LEU A 49 15.51 -7.44 -5.68
CA LEU A 49 15.46 -8.84 -5.25
C LEU A 49 15.03 -9.73 -6.42
N ALA A 50 15.63 -10.92 -6.53
CA ALA A 50 15.19 -11.90 -7.51
C ALA A 50 13.76 -12.34 -7.18
N VAL A 51 12.86 -12.22 -8.16
CA VAL A 51 11.45 -12.63 -8.04
C VAL A 51 11.13 -13.76 -9.01
N PRO A 52 10.06 -14.53 -8.76
CA PRO A 52 9.64 -15.61 -9.66
C PRO A 52 9.35 -15.12 -11.09
N ASP A 53 9.50 -16.02 -12.06
CA ASP A 53 9.17 -15.74 -13.45
C ASP A 53 7.70 -15.29 -13.60
N GLY A 54 7.47 -14.27 -14.41
CA GLY A 54 6.13 -13.74 -14.66
C GLY A 54 5.65 -12.68 -13.65
N VAL A 55 6.37 -12.48 -12.54
CA VAL A 55 6.11 -11.38 -11.60
C VAL A 55 6.71 -10.08 -12.16
N THR A 56 5.85 -9.11 -12.45
CA THR A 56 6.29 -7.76 -12.83
C THR A 56 6.18 -6.84 -11.63
N LEU A 57 7.31 -6.30 -11.21
CA LEU A 57 7.41 -5.43 -10.05
C LEU A 57 7.08 -3.99 -10.39
N THR A 58 6.45 -3.31 -9.45
CA THR A 58 6.26 -1.86 -9.52
C THR A 58 7.61 -1.16 -9.34
N GLU A 59 7.89 -0.20 -10.21
CA GLU A 59 9.11 0.59 -10.14
C GLU A 59 9.20 1.32 -8.78
N PRO A 60 10.37 1.32 -8.11
CA PRO A 60 10.58 2.11 -6.91
C PRO A 60 10.23 3.59 -7.11
N GLY A 61 9.67 4.23 -6.09
CA GLY A 61 9.22 5.63 -6.16
C GLY A 61 7.89 5.86 -6.87
N THR A 62 7.24 4.81 -7.39
CA THR A 62 5.93 4.95 -8.05
C THR A 62 4.88 5.52 -7.09
N GLN A 63 4.13 6.50 -7.57
CA GLN A 63 2.98 7.09 -6.88
C GLN A 63 1.70 6.52 -7.47
N LEU A 64 0.96 5.78 -6.66
CA LEU A 64 -0.28 5.11 -7.02
C LEU A 64 -1.49 5.85 -6.42
N GLY A 65 -2.60 5.79 -7.14
CA GLY A 65 -3.92 6.18 -6.63
C GLY A 65 -4.51 5.11 -5.71
N LEU A 66 -5.47 5.50 -4.87
CA LEU A 66 -6.25 4.51 -4.12
C LEU A 66 -6.96 3.53 -5.08
N GLY A 67 -6.84 2.24 -4.78
CA GLY A 67 -7.37 1.14 -5.59
C GLY A 67 -6.42 0.63 -6.68
N GLU A 68 -5.33 1.35 -6.98
CA GLU A 68 -4.30 0.86 -7.90
C GLU A 68 -3.40 -0.17 -7.21
N GLN A 69 -2.98 -1.18 -7.97
CA GLN A 69 -2.14 -2.28 -7.51
C GLN A 69 -0.67 -1.90 -7.64
N GLY A 70 0.12 -2.16 -6.59
CA GLY A 70 1.56 -2.17 -6.63
C GLY A 70 2.09 -3.55 -6.25
N VAL A 71 3.03 -4.10 -7.02
CA VAL A 71 3.68 -5.38 -6.74
C VAL A 71 5.09 -5.10 -6.23
N ILE A 72 5.38 -5.46 -4.98
CA ILE A 72 6.63 -5.11 -4.31
C ILE A 72 7.26 -6.37 -3.72
N ALA A 73 8.55 -6.58 -3.99
CA ALA A 73 9.34 -7.57 -3.30
C ALA A 73 10.06 -6.97 -2.10
N PHE A 74 10.17 -7.75 -1.04
CA PHE A 74 10.86 -7.39 0.19
C PHE A 74 11.45 -8.62 0.86
N GLU A 75 12.45 -8.43 1.71
CA GLU A 75 12.94 -9.49 2.58
C GLU A 75 12.10 -9.55 3.85
N ARG A 76 11.39 -10.68 4.06
CA ARG A 76 10.64 -10.90 5.31
C ARG A 76 11.59 -11.15 6.48
N ARG A 77 12.66 -11.88 6.19
CA ARG A 77 13.84 -12.14 7.04
C ARG A 77 15.02 -12.35 6.11
N GLN A 78 16.22 -12.42 6.70
CA GLN A 78 17.45 -12.65 5.92
C GLN A 78 17.27 -13.84 4.96
N ASP A 79 17.60 -13.61 3.69
CA ASP A 79 17.56 -14.58 2.61
C ASP A 79 16.17 -15.18 2.29
N GLU A 80 15.09 -14.55 2.77
CA GLU A 80 13.72 -14.97 2.46
C GLU A 80 12.93 -13.84 1.80
N ILE A 81 12.84 -13.94 0.48
CA ILE A 81 12.16 -12.99 -0.38
C ILE A 81 10.65 -13.29 -0.36
N ALA A 82 9.87 -12.24 -0.16
CA ALA A 82 8.42 -12.23 -0.29
C ALA A 82 8.02 -11.24 -1.37
N VAL A 83 6.92 -11.51 -2.06
CA VAL A 83 6.33 -10.59 -3.04
C VAL A 83 4.87 -10.40 -2.70
N LEU A 84 4.46 -9.15 -2.51
CA LEU A 84 3.06 -8.79 -2.30
C LEU A 84 2.61 -7.85 -3.40
N GLU A 85 1.50 -8.20 -4.03
CA GLU A 85 0.63 -7.19 -4.63
C GLU A 85 -0.17 -6.51 -3.50
N VAL A 86 -0.20 -5.19 -3.49
CA VAL A 86 -0.93 -4.38 -2.52
C VAL A 86 -1.77 -3.35 -3.26
N ALA A 87 -3.04 -3.24 -2.88
CA ALA A 87 -3.89 -2.12 -3.26
C ALA A 87 -4.46 -1.45 -2.01
N VAL A 88 -4.15 -0.17 -1.81
CA VAL A 88 -4.78 0.63 -0.76
C VAL A 88 -6.14 1.10 -1.27
N GLN A 89 -7.20 0.45 -0.83
CA GLN A 89 -8.54 0.68 -1.35
C GLN A 89 -9.17 1.98 -0.82
N LYS A 90 -8.95 2.27 0.46
CA LYS A 90 -9.64 3.37 1.13
C LYS A 90 -8.84 3.88 2.31
N ILE A 91 -8.82 5.20 2.46
CA ILE A 91 -8.34 5.89 3.66
C ILE A 91 -9.53 6.60 4.30
N GLU A 92 -9.82 6.25 5.55
CA GLU A 92 -10.97 6.76 6.29
C GLU A 92 -10.49 7.46 7.58
N ARG A 93 -10.70 8.78 7.64
CA ARG A 93 -10.48 9.55 8.86
C ARG A 93 -11.59 9.27 9.88
N THR A 94 -11.22 9.10 11.14
CA THR A 94 -12.17 8.95 12.25
C THR A 94 -11.73 9.75 13.48
N SER A 95 -12.37 9.51 14.63
CA SER A 95 -11.98 9.99 15.95
C SER A 95 -12.05 8.87 16.98
N PHE A 96 -11.30 9.01 18.07
CA PHE A 96 -11.37 8.08 19.20
C PHE A 96 -12.81 7.93 19.74
N ALA A 97 -13.52 9.05 19.90
CA ALA A 97 -14.92 9.03 20.34
C ALA A 97 -15.86 8.26 19.39
N ALA A 98 -15.60 8.27 18.08
CA ALA A 98 -16.46 7.62 17.09
C ALA A 98 -16.17 6.13 16.92
N SER A 99 -14.89 5.75 16.97
CA SER A 99 -14.43 4.44 16.55
C SER A 99 -13.82 3.57 17.65
N PHE A 100 -13.49 4.16 18.81
CA PHE A 100 -12.78 3.48 19.90
C PHE A 100 -13.58 3.58 21.20
N PRO A 101 -14.85 3.15 21.22
CA PRO A 101 -15.70 3.30 22.38
C PRO A 101 -15.16 2.51 23.57
N GLY A 102 -15.12 3.14 24.74
CA GLY A 102 -14.69 2.50 25.99
C GLY A 102 -13.17 2.40 26.18
N TRP A 103 -12.38 3.00 25.29
CA TRP A 103 -10.93 3.05 25.44
C TRP A 103 -10.53 4.10 26.48
N ASN A 104 -9.61 3.74 27.36
CA ASN A 104 -8.95 4.67 28.27
C ASN A 104 -7.71 5.22 27.57
N LEU A 105 -7.74 6.49 27.22
CA LEU A 105 -6.66 7.15 26.47
C LEU A 105 -5.93 8.12 27.39
N ASP A 106 -4.61 8.17 27.26
CA ASP A 106 -3.83 9.29 27.78
C ASP A 106 -3.99 10.53 26.87
N ASP A 107 -3.60 11.69 27.39
CA ASP A 107 -3.73 12.96 26.67
C ASP A 107 -2.95 12.97 25.35
N ALA A 108 -1.78 12.30 25.34
CA ALA A 108 -0.93 12.21 24.16
C ALA A 108 -1.62 11.45 23.02
N THR A 109 -2.21 10.29 23.32
CA THR A 109 -2.96 9.49 22.35
C THR A 109 -4.24 10.19 21.94
N ALA A 110 -4.99 10.74 22.90
CA ALA A 110 -6.25 11.43 22.65
C ALA A 110 -6.11 12.63 21.71
N ALA A 111 -4.94 13.27 21.67
CA ALA A 111 -4.65 14.38 20.76
C ALA A 111 -4.41 13.93 19.29
N ARG A 112 -4.13 12.65 19.04
CA ARG A 112 -3.84 12.13 17.69
C ARG A 112 -5.13 11.96 16.88
N THR A 113 -5.00 12.00 15.56
CA THR A 113 -6.11 11.74 14.65
C THR A 113 -6.04 10.29 14.13
N PRO A 114 -7.03 9.44 14.42
CA PRO A 114 -7.06 8.08 13.92
C PRO A 114 -7.55 7.97 12.47
N TYR A 115 -6.97 7.03 11.74
CA TYR A 115 -7.31 6.66 10.37
C TYR A 115 -7.44 5.14 10.25
N PHE A 116 -8.42 4.70 9.47
CA PHE A 116 -8.54 3.32 9.00
C PHE A 116 -8.11 3.25 7.54
N VAL A 117 -7.24 2.31 7.23
CA VAL A 117 -6.70 2.10 5.88
C VAL A 117 -7.04 0.68 5.46
N ARG A 118 -7.91 0.55 4.46
CA ARG A 118 -8.34 -0.75 3.93
C ARG A 118 -7.42 -1.15 2.79
N VAL A 119 -6.92 -2.38 2.85
CA VAL A 119 -5.95 -2.90 1.89
C VAL A 119 -6.37 -4.27 1.39
N ALA A 120 -6.27 -4.46 0.08
CA ALA A 120 -6.22 -5.78 -0.52
C ALA A 120 -4.76 -6.17 -0.70
N VAL A 121 -4.44 -7.43 -0.42
CA VAL A 121 -3.11 -7.98 -0.65
C VAL A 121 -3.19 -9.35 -1.28
N THR A 122 -2.33 -9.62 -2.26
CA THR A 122 -2.16 -10.92 -2.91
C THR A 122 -0.71 -11.36 -2.79
N ASN A 123 -0.47 -12.63 -2.49
CA ASN A 123 0.88 -13.20 -2.51
C ASN A 123 1.27 -13.55 -3.95
N GLU A 124 2.12 -12.74 -4.56
CA GLU A 124 2.67 -12.98 -5.91
C GLU A 124 3.98 -13.79 -5.86
N GLY A 125 4.44 -14.16 -4.67
CA GLY A 125 5.66 -14.94 -4.46
C GLY A 125 5.40 -16.41 -4.18
N GLU A 126 6.48 -17.18 -4.09
CA GLU A 126 6.42 -18.61 -3.77
C GLU A 126 6.39 -18.87 -2.24
N THR A 127 6.92 -17.94 -1.45
CA THR A 127 6.99 -18.04 0.02
C THR A 127 5.59 -17.95 0.62
N ASP A 128 5.17 -18.92 1.45
CA ASP A 128 3.93 -18.82 2.24
C ASP A 128 4.07 -17.71 3.31
N LEU A 129 3.19 -16.71 3.23
CA LEU A 129 3.20 -15.53 4.11
C LEU A 129 2.17 -15.64 5.25
N GLY A 130 1.62 -16.82 5.50
CA GLY A 130 0.66 -17.05 6.58
C GLY A 130 1.16 -16.53 7.93
N GLY A 131 0.32 -15.77 8.62
CA GLY A 131 0.65 -15.18 9.92
C GLY A 131 1.52 -13.92 9.88
N LEU A 132 1.96 -13.47 8.69
CA LEU A 132 2.66 -12.19 8.55
C LEU A 132 1.72 -11.02 8.88
N ARG A 133 2.22 -10.06 9.65
CA ARG A 133 1.56 -8.77 9.88
C ARG A 133 2.20 -7.72 8.99
N LEU A 134 1.39 -6.83 8.42
CA LEU A 134 1.87 -5.76 7.53
C LEU A 134 2.52 -4.59 8.29
N THR A 135 2.69 -4.71 9.61
CA THR A 135 3.20 -3.64 10.50
C THR A 135 4.61 -3.17 10.18
N ASN A 136 5.39 -3.97 9.45
CA ASN A 136 6.75 -3.63 9.09
C ASN A 136 6.90 -3.19 7.63
N VAL A 137 5.85 -3.31 6.81
CA VAL A 137 5.92 -3.07 5.37
C VAL A 137 5.01 -1.95 4.90
N LEU A 138 3.86 -1.73 5.54
CA LEU A 138 2.97 -0.61 5.25
C LEU A 138 3.00 0.41 6.38
N TRP A 139 3.26 1.66 6.03
CA TRP A 139 3.32 2.78 6.98
C TRP A 139 2.45 3.93 6.48
N ALA A 140 1.95 4.77 7.38
CA ALA A 140 1.35 6.04 7.02
C ALA A 140 2.39 7.15 7.06
N SER A 141 2.37 8.05 6.09
CA SER A 141 3.25 9.21 6.05
C SER A 141 2.48 10.51 6.26
N ASP A 142 3.05 11.42 7.05
CA ASP A 142 2.60 12.81 7.17
C ASP A 142 3.47 13.80 6.37
N GLY A 143 4.29 13.28 5.45
CA GLY A 143 5.27 14.03 4.67
C GLY A 143 6.63 14.20 5.36
N ALA A 144 6.73 13.93 6.66
CA ALA A 144 7.97 14.04 7.43
C ALA A 144 8.28 12.81 8.30
N THR A 145 7.25 12.09 8.74
CA THR A 145 7.30 11.00 9.70
C THR A 145 6.53 9.80 9.16
N LEU A 146 7.07 8.60 9.39
CA LEU A 146 6.38 7.34 9.13
C LEU A 146 5.78 6.79 10.41
N GLU A 147 4.49 6.46 10.36
CA GLU A 147 3.74 5.89 11.47
C GLU A 147 3.45 4.41 11.18
N ALA A 148 3.89 3.53 12.08
CA ALA A 148 3.54 2.12 12.03
C ALA A 148 2.03 1.94 12.28
N PRO A 149 1.40 0.91 11.70
CA PRO A 149 0.02 0.63 12.01
C PRO A 149 -0.10 -0.04 13.39
N ASN A 150 -1.23 0.21 14.01
CA ASN A 150 -1.66 -0.41 15.25
C ASN A 150 -2.56 -1.60 14.91
N TYR A 151 -2.34 -2.70 15.61
CA TYR A 151 -3.07 -3.94 15.45
C TYR A 151 -4.17 -4.05 16.50
N TYR A 152 -5.37 -4.44 16.07
CA TYR A 152 -6.49 -4.77 16.95
C TYR A 152 -7.24 -5.98 16.42
N THR A 153 -7.62 -6.89 17.31
CA THR A 153 -8.47 -8.03 16.95
C THR A 153 -9.90 -7.57 16.62
N ALA A 154 -10.69 -8.47 16.03
CA ALA A 154 -12.10 -8.20 15.78
C ALA A 154 -12.90 -7.90 17.07
N GLU A 155 -12.54 -8.49 18.22
CA GLU A 155 -13.18 -8.16 19.50
C GLU A 155 -12.80 -6.77 20.00
N GLN A 156 -11.56 -6.33 19.76
CA GLN A 156 -11.06 -5.03 20.22
C GLN A 156 -11.56 -3.87 19.36
N LEU A 157 -11.60 -4.05 18.03
CA LEU A 157 -11.97 -3.02 17.08
C LEU A 157 -12.65 -3.60 15.83
N PRO A 158 -13.95 -3.98 15.92
CA PRO A 158 -14.66 -4.61 14.81
C PRO A 158 -14.81 -3.70 13.58
N ALA A 159 -14.61 -2.40 13.72
CA ALA A 159 -14.70 -1.44 12.61
C ALA A 159 -13.49 -1.51 11.65
N CYS A 160 -12.34 -1.99 12.13
CA CYS A 160 -11.10 -2.09 11.36
C CYS A 160 -10.25 -3.22 11.96
N VAL A 161 -10.35 -4.40 11.38
CA VAL A 161 -9.64 -5.60 11.83
C VAL A 161 -8.29 -5.66 11.12
N GLY A 162 -7.22 -5.45 11.88
CA GLY A 162 -5.84 -5.42 11.37
C GLY A 162 -5.13 -6.75 11.49
N ASP A 163 -5.84 -7.86 11.26
CA ASP A 163 -5.34 -9.19 11.59
C ASP A 163 -4.06 -9.59 10.82
N ALA A 164 -3.38 -10.64 11.28
CA ALA A 164 -2.31 -11.25 10.49
C ALA A 164 -2.89 -11.87 9.20
N LEU A 165 -2.05 -12.06 8.18
CA LEU A 165 -2.46 -12.78 6.98
C LEU A 165 -3.00 -14.17 7.35
N PRO A 166 -4.12 -14.62 6.74
CA PRO A 166 -4.67 -15.94 6.99
C PRO A 166 -3.62 -17.03 6.84
N THR A 167 -3.70 -18.08 7.64
CA THR A 167 -2.77 -19.21 7.51
C THR A 167 -3.52 -20.40 6.89
N PRO A 168 -3.06 -20.93 5.74
CA PRO A 168 -1.91 -20.48 4.94
C PRO A 168 -2.19 -19.22 4.10
N PHE A 169 -1.13 -18.53 3.68
CA PHE A 169 -1.16 -17.47 2.68
C PHE A 169 -0.16 -17.78 1.55
N ALA A 170 -0.42 -18.88 0.86
CA ALA A 170 0.41 -19.38 -0.24
C ALA A 170 0.31 -18.50 -1.51
N ALA A 171 1.10 -18.82 -2.53
CA ALA A 171 1.07 -18.16 -3.83
C ALA A 171 -0.37 -18.02 -4.39
N GLY A 172 -0.71 -16.83 -4.86
CA GLY A 172 -2.03 -16.46 -5.36
C GLY A 172 -3.12 -16.28 -4.30
N ALA A 173 -2.83 -16.48 -3.01
CA ALA A 173 -3.79 -16.19 -1.95
C ALA A 173 -4.02 -14.68 -1.82
N THR A 174 -5.27 -14.28 -1.61
CA THR A 174 -5.68 -12.88 -1.42
C THR A 174 -6.36 -12.69 -0.07
N ALA A 175 -6.13 -11.55 0.57
CA ALA A 175 -6.83 -11.13 1.78
C ALA A 175 -7.16 -9.64 1.77
N GLU A 176 -8.24 -9.30 2.46
CA GLU A 176 -8.65 -7.93 2.76
C GLU A 176 -8.34 -7.66 4.24
N LEU A 177 -7.58 -6.61 4.50
CA LEU A 177 -7.15 -6.21 5.85
C LEU A 177 -7.46 -4.73 6.11
N CYS A 178 -7.41 -4.34 7.38
CA CYS A 178 -7.59 -2.94 7.78
C CYS A 178 -6.51 -2.50 8.77
N GLN A 179 -5.67 -1.54 8.37
CA GLN A 179 -4.61 -0.97 9.21
C GLN A 179 -5.11 0.27 9.95
N VAL A 180 -4.72 0.44 11.21
CA VAL A 180 -5.08 1.62 12.02
C VAL A 180 -3.86 2.50 12.25
N TYR A 181 -3.94 3.77 11.85
CA TYR A 181 -2.86 4.73 12.06
C TYR A 181 -3.31 5.89 12.94
N PHE A 182 -2.40 6.44 13.74
CA PHE A 182 -2.64 7.61 14.59
C PHE A 182 -1.71 8.75 14.18
N ILE A 183 -2.21 9.71 13.40
CA ILE A 183 -1.40 10.84 12.94
C ILE A 183 -1.30 11.90 14.05
N ALA A 184 -0.10 12.45 14.22
CA ALA A 184 0.20 13.43 15.26
C ALA A 184 -0.69 14.69 15.16
N PRO A 185 -0.92 15.41 16.27
CA PRO A 185 -1.71 16.64 16.27
C PRO A 185 -1.14 17.68 15.31
N GLY A 186 -2.01 18.33 14.52
CA GLY A 186 -1.59 19.37 13.56
C GLY A 186 -0.92 18.84 12.29
N LYS A 187 -0.82 17.52 12.12
CA LYS A 187 -0.31 16.85 10.91
C LYS A 187 -1.44 16.30 10.05
N ALA A 188 -1.17 16.14 8.76
CA ALA A 188 -2.09 15.55 7.81
C ALA A 188 -1.61 14.15 7.40
N PHE A 189 -2.53 13.21 7.22
CA PHE A 189 -2.22 11.95 6.55
C PHE A 189 -2.04 12.27 5.06
N GLU A 190 -0.87 12.00 4.49
CA GLU A 190 -0.59 12.28 3.09
C GLU A 190 -0.72 11.04 2.21
N ASN A 191 -0.06 9.94 2.61
CA ASN A 191 -0.05 8.70 1.83
C ASN A 191 0.24 7.48 2.71
N VAL A 192 -0.08 6.31 2.16
CA VAL A 192 0.45 5.03 2.65
C VAL A 192 1.72 4.74 1.85
N THR A 193 2.74 4.20 2.51
CA THR A 193 4.03 3.88 1.89
C THR A 193 4.39 2.42 2.11
N PHE A 194 4.97 1.81 1.07
CA PHE A 194 5.67 0.54 1.12
C PHE A 194 7.11 0.78 0.66
N SER A 195 8.08 0.56 1.55
CA SER A 195 9.51 0.70 1.22
C SER A 195 10.07 -0.61 0.65
N PRO A 196 10.53 -0.65 -0.61
CA PRO A 196 11.19 -1.83 -1.15
C PRO A 196 12.52 -2.11 -0.43
N PHE A 197 13.05 -3.30 -0.64
CA PHE A 197 14.36 -3.69 -0.11
C PHE A 197 15.50 -2.78 -0.61
N GLY A 198 16.59 -2.69 0.15
CA GLY A 198 17.83 -2.04 -0.30
C GLY A 198 17.83 -0.51 -0.24
N GLY A 199 16.89 0.11 0.48
CA GLY A 199 16.84 1.57 0.63
C GLY A 199 16.36 2.31 -0.63
N GLN A 200 15.64 1.62 -1.50
CA GLN A 200 15.04 2.22 -2.70
C GLN A 200 13.86 3.13 -2.33
N ASP A 201 13.51 4.03 -3.24
CA ASP A 201 12.38 4.93 -3.05
C ASP A 201 11.07 4.16 -2.87
N ALA A 202 10.26 4.60 -1.91
CA ALA A 202 9.04 3.90 -1.57
C ALA A 202 7.97 3.99 -2.66
N VAL A 203 7.21 2.92 -2.83
CA VAL A 203 5.93 2.95 -3.54
C VAL A 203 4.90 3.56 -2.59
N THR A 204 4.09 4.50 -3.10
CA THR A 204 3.13 5.24 -2.26
C THR A 204 1.73 5.18 -2.84
N TRP A 205 0.71 5.21 -1.96
CA TRP A 205 -0.70 5.31 -2.34
C TRP A 205 -1.33 6.55 -1.71
N SER A 206 -1.99 7.36 -2.52
CA SER A 206 -2.70 8.57 -2.08
C SER A 206 -4.04 8.74 -2.81
N GLY A 207 -4.92 9.55 -2.23
CA GLY A 207 -6.21 9.88 -2.83
C GLY A 207 -7.20 10.44 -1.81
N GLU A 208 -8.49 10.37 -2.14
CA GLU A 208 -9.52 10.96 -1.29
C GLU A 208 -9.59 10.31 0.10
N ILE A 209 -9.40 11.13 1.13
CA ILE A 209 -9.62 10.74 2.52
C ILE A 209 -11.08 11.00 2.87
N THR A 210 -11.81 9.92 3.11
CA THR A 210 -13.23 9.98 3.47
C THR A 210 -13.41 9.91 4.99
N LYS A 211 -14.63 10.16 5.50
CA LYS A 211 -14.96 9.87 6.90
C LYS A 211 -15.39 8.42 7.03
N VAL A 212 -15.05 7.77 8.14
CA VAL A 212 -15.60 6.43 8.44
C VAL A 212 -17.12 6.48 8.41
N THR A 213 -17.70 5.74 7.48
CA THR A 213 -19.13 5.45 7.48
C THR A 213 -19.37 4.28 8.42
N LYS A 214 -20.26 4.44 9.40
CA LYS A 214 -20.68 3.32 10.26
C LYS A 214 -21.07 2.14 9.36
N PRO A 215 -20.66 0.90 9.68
CA PRO A 215 -21.19 -0.26 8.97
C PRO A 215 -22.71 -0.16 8.97
N ALA A 216 -23.34 -0.32 7.81
CA ALA A 216 -24.79 -0.46 7.77
C ALA A 216 -25.14 -1.59 8.74
N LYS A 217 -25.98 -1.30 9.76
CA LYS A 217 -26.53 -2.35 10.61
C LYS A 217 -27.04 -3.44 9.67
N PRO A 218 -26.72 -4.73 9.90
CA PRO A 218 -27.33 -5.81 9.13
C PRO A 218 -28.82 -5.57 9.14
N GLY A 219 -29.36 -5.21 7.97
CA GLY A 219 -30.77 -4.88 7.86
C GLY A 219 -31.54 -6.09 8.37
N LYS A 220 -32.44 -5.87 9.32
CA LYS A 220 -33.48 -6.85 9.65
C LYS A 220 -34.08 -7.28 8.33
N SER A 221 -33.74 -8.49 7.90
CA SER A 221 -34.35 -9.18 6.77
C SER A 221 -35.86 -8.96 6.87
N GLY A 222 -36.40 -8.31 5.84
CA GLY A 222 -37.81 -7.96 5.76
C GLY A 222 -38.66 -9.17 6.13
N LYS A 223 -39.47 -9.02 7.16
CA LYS A 223 -40.48 -10.00 7.55
C LYS A 223 -41.38 -10.24 6.32
N PRO A 224 -41.52 -11.47 5.81
CA PRO A 224 -42.37 -11.73 4.66
C PRO A 224 -43.79 -11.27 4.99
N GLY A 225 -44.32 -10.35 4.17
CA GLY A 225 -45.68 -9.85 4.28
C GLY A 225 -46.65 -11.03 4.23
N LYS A 226 -47.36 -11.24 5.34
CA LYS A 226 -48.43 -12.21 5.46
C LYS A 226 -49.57 -11.76 4.55
N SER A 227 -49.77 -12.47 3.44
CA SER A 227 -50.91 -12.31 2.54
C SER A 227 -52.21 -12.61 3.28
N GLY A 228 -52.86 -11.55 3.75
CA GLY A 228 -54.19 -11.59 4.35
C GLY A 228 -55.27 -11.65 3.28
N LYS A 229 -55.82 -12.84 3.10
CA LYS A 229 -57.03 -13.14 2.32
C LYS A 229 -58.28 -12.65 3.06
N SER A 230 -59.01 -11.69 2.52
CA SER A 230 -60.44 -11.41 2.78
C SER A 230 -60.81 -10.14 1.98
N GLY A 231 -61.90 -10.01 1.25
CA GLY A 231 -63.10 -10.81 1.08
C GLY A 231 -64.01 -10.00 0.16
N LYS A 232 -64.61 -10.67 -0.80
CA LYS A 232 -65.61 -10.20 -1.74
C LYS A 232 -66.74 -9.45 -1.00
N LYS A 233 -67.02 -8.20 -1.39
CA LYS A 233 -68.32 -7.57 -1.16
C LYS A 233 -68.77 -6.84 -2.43
N LYS A 234 -69.80 -7.39 -3.05
CA LYS A 234 -70.73 -6.67 -3.92
C LYS A 234 -71.39 -5.57 -3.06
N ASP A 235 -71.68 -4.42 -3.64
CA ASP A 235 -73.07 -3.99 -3.86
C ASP A 235 -73.15 -2.63 -4.56
N ASP A 236 -74.23 -2.52 -5.32
CA ASP A 236 -74.72 -1.49 -6.24
C ASP A 236 -74.88 -0.06 -5.69
N LYS A 237 -74.96 0.85 -6.68
CA LYS A 237 -75.61 2.18 -6.78
C LYS A 237 -74.60 3.26 -7.15
N GLN A 238 -74.77 4.07 -8.20
CA GLN A 238 -75.89 4.35 -9.11
C GLN A 238 -75.28 4.86 -10.42
#